data_AF-A0A6C0ASZ4-F1
#
_entry.id   AF-A0A6C0ASZ4-F1
#
_cell.length_a   1.000
_cell.length_b   1.000
_cell.length_c   1.000
_cell.angle_alpha   90.00
_cell.angle_beta   90.00
_cell.angle_gamma   90.00
#
_symmetry.space_group_name_H-M   'P 1'
#
loop_
_entity.id
_entity.type
_entity.pdbx_description
1 polymer ?
#
loop_
_entity_poly.entity_id
_entity_poly.type
_entity_poly.pdbx_seq_one_letter_code
_entity_poly.pdbx_strand_id
1 'polypeptide(L)'
;MYQFLETNIPDIIEDFIPIKLSAKSIQMLQPMFQHMEKGAIAYKNASISSSPIDFRNQSHFPHGRQFDYCPDEIKTHIEKMLKIGTKFTFSLQGHSINIHIICSKRNTNNEQFMKDVMKRIYIWLYLAFQYSTPQCSQIMNIYLYMTNLKKILPAIGKPIKEINANTAFTTSCQQSTEMHLFREEEWFKVFIHETFHNLGLDFSEFDHTKTNAEILSIFPVKSDVRLFETYCEMWAETLQCMFISFYKEGSREPDKLIQETEKLLQKERIFSMFQCAKILHFYGIDYINLHEHTKESHHIRLTKYKEETHVLSYYIIKSIFMFYVNDFIEWSATNNNNSLNFNKEPNKLHNILMDYCNLLRKHYSKPEYKNIIESLDKWLSENFGKHHSNHMMSTLRMTINEL
;
A
#
# COMPACT_ATOMS: atom_id res chain seq x y z
N MET A 1 -4.47 15.54 -7.11
CA MET A 1 -4.21 15.47 -5.66
C MET A 1 -2.94 16.21 -5.28
N TYR A 2 -1.76 15.91 -5.85
CA TYR A 2 -0.52 16.59 -5.46
C TYR A 2 -0.52 18.11 -5.69
N GLN A 3 -1.10 18.58 -6.80
CA GLN A 3 -1.29 20.01 -7.07
C GLN A 3 -2.03 20.75 -5.94
N PHE A 4 -2.95 20.08 -5.24
CA PHE A 4 -3.61 20.68 -4.07
C PHE A 4 -2.59 20.96 -2.96
N LEU A 5 -1.68 20.03 -2.70
CA LEU A 5 -0.64 20.21 -1.68
C LEU A 5 0.32 21.34 -2.10
N GLU A 6 0.82 21.33 -3.34
CA GLU A 6 1.69 22.39 -3.87
C GLU A 6 1.06 23.79 -3.78
N THR A 7 -0.25 23.89 -3.99
CA THR A 7 -0.96 25.18 -3.96
C THR A 7 -1.24 25.66 -2.53
N ASN A 8 -1.50 24.73 -1.60
CA ASN A 8 -2.09 25.10 -0.31
C ASN A 8 -1.12 24.99 0.87
N ILE A 9 -0.05 24.19 0.75
CA ILE A 9 0.99 24.05 1.78
C ILE A 9 2.41 24.19 1.21
N PRO A 10 2.70 25.17 0.32
CA PRO A 10 4.02 25.31 -0.30
C PRO A 10 5.13 25.49 0.73
N ASP A 11 4.91 26.35 1.73
CA ASP A 11 5.90 26.62 2.80
C ASP A 11 6.26 25.35 3.58
N ILE A 12 5.27 24.50 3.88
CA ILE A 12 5.50 23.22 4.57
C ILE A 12 6.26 22.24 3.68
N ILE A 13 6.03 22.28 2.36
CA ILE A 13 6.76 21.43 1.40
C ILE A 13 8.24 21.84 1.34
N GLU A 14 8.55 23.14 1.43
CA GLU A 14 9.93 23.64 1.42
C GLU A 14 10.74 23.18 2.65
N ASP A 15 10.08 22.92 3.77
CA ASP A 15 10.71 22.37 4.98
C ASP A 15 11.15 20.90 4.83
N PHE A 16 10.67 20.18 3.80
CA PHE A 16 11.15 18.83 3.53
C PHE A 16 12.54 18.86 2.90
N ILE A 17 13.52 18.26 3.58
CA ILE A 17 14.80 17.91 2.96
C ILE A 17 14.50 16.98 1.77
N PRO A 18 14.92 17.32 0.53
CA PRO A 18 14.70 16.48 -0.64
C PRO A 18 15.26 15.07 -0.43
N ILE A 19 14.49 14.06 -0.79
CA ILE A 19 14.95 12.68 -0.73
C ILE A 19 16.15 12.47 -1.65
N LYS A 20 17.14 11.76 -1.12
CA LYS A 20 18.25 11.19 -1.88
C LYS A 20 18.51 9.77 -1.38
N LEU A 21 18.38 8.79 -2.27
CA LEU A 21 18.66 7.40 -1.97
C LEU A 21 20.16 7.20 -1.85
N SER A 22 20.59 6.44 -0.85
CA SER A 22 22.00 6.08 -0.71
C SER A 22 22.43 5.03 -1.72
N ALA A 23 23.74 4.82 -1.84
CA ALA A 23 24.29 3.76 -2.68
C ALA A 23 23.73 2.37 -2.31
N LYS A 24 23.47 2.13 -1.01
CA LYS A 24 22.90 0.87 -0.52
C LYS A 24 21.45 0.70 -0.96
N SER A 25 20.64 1.75 -0.85
CA SER A 25 19.27 1.76 -1.36
C SER A 25 19.21 1.57 -2.87
N ILE A 26 20.07 2.27 -3.62
CA ILE A 26 20.16 2.14 -5.07
C ILE A 26 20.56 0.71 -5.47
N GLN A 27 21.54 0.11 -4.78
CA GLN A 27 21.94 -1.28 -5.01
C GLN A 27 20.77 -2.26 -4.83
N MET A 28 19.85 -2.00 -3.89
CA MET A 28 18.66 -2.82 -3.69
C MET A 28 17.64 -2.62 -4.82
N LEU A 29 17.35 -1.39 -5.22
CA LEU A 29 16.28 -1.08 -6.18
C LEU A 29 16.65 -1.33 -7.64
N GLN A 30 17.90 -1.07 -8.02
CA GLN A 30 18.31 -1.09 -9.43
C GLN A 30 18.09 -2.43 -10.15
N PRO A 31 18.37 -3.61 -9.55
CA PRO A 31 18.06 -4.91 -10.18
C PRO A 31 16.59 -5.09 -10.49
N MET A 32 15.68 -4.48 -9.72
CA MET A 32 14.24 -4.61 -9.92
C MET A 32 13.81 -4.01 -11.27
N PHE A 33 14.42 -2.90 -11.72
CA PHE A 33 14.15 -2.34 -13.05
C PHE A 33 14.54 -3.30 -14.18
N GLN A 34 15.64 -4.04 -14.02
CA GLN A 34 16.06 -5.06 -14.98
C GLN A 34 15.05 -6.21 -15.02
N HIS A 35 14.49 -6.60 -13.87
CA HIS A 35 13.42 -7.58 -13.81
C HIS A 35 12.12 -7.07 -14.43
N MET A 36 11.76 -5.79 -14.26
CA MET A 36 10.61 -5.17 -14.96
C MET A 36 10.80 -5.21 -16.48
N GLU A 37 12.00 -4.89 -16.97
CA GLU A 37 12.32 -4.94 -18.41
C GLU A 37 12.23 -6.37 -18.97
N LYS A 38 12.84 -7.33 -18.28
CA LYS A 38 12.74 -8.76 -18.65
C LYS A 38 11.29 -9.25 -18.63
N GLY A 39 10.50 -8.84 -17.63
CA GLY A 39 9.08 -9.13 -17.56
C GLY A 39 8.29 -8.53 -18.72
N ALA A 40 8.61 -7.30 -19.12
CA ALA A 40 7.97 -6.63 -20.26
C ALA A 40 8.30 -7.30 -21.60
N ILE A 41 9.53 -7.79 -21.75
CA ILE A 41 9.94 -8.60 -22.92
C ILE A 41 9.22 -9.95 -22.91
N ALA A 42 9.21 -10.64 -21.76
CA ALA A 42 8.56 -11.94 -21.62
C ALA A 42 7.06 -11.87 -21.91
N TYR A 43 6.38 -10.80 -21.49
CA TYR A 43 4.95 -10.57 -21.75
C TYR A 43 4.61 -10.60 -23.25
N LYS A 44 5.48 -10.06 -24.12
CA LYS A 44 5.23 -10.01 -25.57
C LYS A 44 5.12 -11.40 -26.21
N ASN A 45 5.79 -12.39 -25.62
CA ASN A 45 5.85 -13.76 -26.11
C ASN A 45 5.04 -14.73 -25.22
N ALA A 46 4.32 -14.20 -24.23
CA ALA A 46 3.61 -15.01 -23.25
C ALA A 46 2.37 -15.67 -23.87
N SER A 47 2.20 -16.97 -23.61
CA SER A 47 0.97 -17.68 -23.94
C SER A 47 -0.08 -17.42 -22.86
N ILE A 48 -0.90 -16.39 -23.06
CA ILE A 48 -1.98 -15.99 -22.15
C ILE A 48 -3.31 -16.32 -22.83
N SER A 49 -4.05 -17.27 -22.27
CA SER A 49 -5.42 -17.54 -22.72
C SER A 49 -6.35 -16.46 -22.15
N SER A 50 -7.29 -15.98 -22.97
CA SER A 50 -8.29 -15.01 -22.55
C SER A 50 -9.67 -15.42 -23.04
N SER A 51 -10.68 -15.22 -22.19
CA SER A 51 -12.08 -15.53 -22.52
C SER A 51 -13.02 -14.51 -21.88
N PRO A 52 -14.05 -14.03 -22.59
CA PRO A 52 -15.04 -13.13 -22.01
C PRO A 52 -15.83 -13.86 -20.91
N ILE A 53 -16.14 -13.15 -19.84
CA ILE A 53 -17.00 -13.66 -18.77
C ILE A 53 -18.46 -13.42 -19.17
N ASP A 54 -19.28 -14.46 -19.05
CA ASP A 54 -20.71 -14.39 -19.35
C ASP A 54 -21.49 -13.79 -18.17
N PHE A 55 -22.08 -12.60 -18.38
CA PHE A 55 -22.94 -11.91 -17.41
C PHE A 55 -24.41 -11.85 -17.85
N ARG A 56 -24.90 -12.83 -18.63
CA ARG A 56 -26.34 -12.94 -18.97
C ARG A 56 -27.23 -12.87 -17.73
N ASN A 57 -26.78 -13.45 -16.62
CA ASN A 57 -27.33 -13.17 -15.30
C ASN A 57 -26.38 -12.23 -14.53
N GLN A 58 -26.76 -10.96 -14.35
CA GLN A 58 -25.91 -9.97 -13.67
C GLN A 58 -25.66 -10.29 -12.18
N SER A 59 -26.50 -11.12 -11.55
CA SER A 59 -26.30 -11.58 -10.18
C SER A 59 -25.34 -12.77 -10.06
N HIS A 60 -24.91 -13.35 -11.18
CA HIS A 60 -23.94 -14.44 -11.21
C HIS A 60 -22.66 -13.95 -11.88
N PHE A 61 -21.57 -13.89 -11.12
CA PHE A 61 -20.26 -13.51 -11.62
C PHE A 61 -19.18 -14.38 -10.94
N PRO A 62 -17.98 -14.51 -11.55
CA PRO A 62 -16.89 -15.25 -10.93
C PRO A 62 -16.46 -14.63 -9.61
N HIS A 63 -16.49 -15.43 -8.55
CA HIS A 63 -15.92 -15.09 -7.25
C HIS A 63 -15.33 -16.34 -6.60
N GLY A 64 -14.28 -16.14 -5.81
CA GLY A 64 -13.65 -17.17 -4.97
C GLY A 64 -14.53 -17.59 -3.80
N ARG A 65 -14.04 -18.58 -3.04
CA ARG A 65 -14.69 -19.09 -1.82
C ARG A 65 -14.67 -18.06 -0.70
N GLN A 66 -13.65 -17.18 -0.68
CA GLN A 66 -13.50 -16.17 0.36
C GLN A 66 -14.30 -14.88 0.09
N PHE A 67 -15.09 -14.83 -0.99
CA PHE A 67 -15.87 -13.64 -1.32
C PHE A 67 -16.84 -13.21 -0.21
N ASP A 68 -17.30 -14.15 0.63
CA ASP A 68 -18.22 -13.87 1.73
C ASP A 68 -17.62 -12.92 2.80
N TYR A 69 -16.28 -12.87 2.93
CA TYR A 69 -15.58 -11.93 3.80
C TYR A 69 -15.59 -10.49 3.30
N CYS A 70 -15.97 -10.27 2.04
CA CYS A 70 -16.12 -8.93 1.49
C CYS A 70 -17.29 -8.20 2.19
N PRO A 71 -17.12 -6.91 2.59
CA PRO A 71 -18.21 -6.16 3.21
C PRO A 71 -19.48 -6.11 2.35
N ASP A 72 -20.65 -6.25 2.99
CA ASP A 72 -21.94 -6.37 2.30
C ASP A 72 -22.24 -5.20 1.34
N GLU A 73 -21.81 -4.00 1.69
CA GLU A 73 -21.95 -2.80 0.86
C GLU A 73 -21.18 -2.93 -0.46
N ILE A 74 -19.98 -3.51 -0.42
CA ILE A 74 -19.16 -3.77 -1.60
C ILE A 74 -19.76 -4.91 -2.42
N LYS A 75 -20.16 -6.02 -1.79
CA LYS A 75 -20.82 -7.16 -2.46
C LYS A 75 -22.06 -6.70 -3.22
N THR A 76 -22.93 -5.95 -2.53
CA THR A 76 -24.16 -5.36 -3.10
C THR A 76 -23.84 -4.44 -4.28
N HIS A 77 -22.79 -3.62 -4.18
CA HIS A 77 -22.37 -2.75 -5.27
C HIS A 77 -21.91 -3.55 -6.50
N ILE A 78 -21.05 -4.56 -6.29
CA ILE A 78 -20.58 -5.43 -7.36
C ILE A 78 -21.78 -6.13 -8.00
N GLU A 79 -22.67 -6.76 -7.24
CA GLU A 79 -23.87 -7.44 -7.75
C GLU A 79 -24.74 -6.55 -8.61
N LYS A 80 -24.96 -5.29 -8.21
CA LYS A 80 -25.86 -4.36 -8.90
C LYS A 80 -25.22 -3.63 -10.09
N MET A 81 -23.90 -3.56 -10.17
CA MET A 81 -23.25 -2.87 -11.29
C MET A 81 -23.48 -3.62 -12.60
N LEU A 82 -23.60 -2.88 -13.71
CA LEU A 82 -23.62 -3.47 -15.05
C LEU A 82 -22.20 -3.89 -15.41
N LYS A 83 -21.98 -5.19 -15.64
CA LYS A 83 -20.64 -5.78 -15.75
C LYS A 83 -20.22 -6.07 -17.18
N ILE A 84 -18.92 -5.95 -17.40
CA ILE A 84 -18.17 -6.61 -18.47
C ILE A 84 -16.87 -7.13 -17.85
N GLY A 85 -16.29 -8.18 -18.43
CA GLY A 85 -15.09 -8.75 -17.84
C GLY A 85 -14.49 -9.85 -18.69
N THR A 86 -13.23 -10.12 -18.41
CA THR A 86 -12.42 -11.11 -19.11
C THR A 86 -11.67 -11.94 -18.09
N LYS A 87 -11.67 -13.25 -18.28
CA LYS A 87 -10.81 -14.19 -17.56
C LYS A 87 -9.53 -14.39 -18.36
N PHE A 88 -8.39 -14.24 -17.69
CA PHE A 88 -7.07 -14.55 -18.21
C PHE A 88 -6.46 -15.72 -17.44
N THR A 89 -5.80 -16.62 -18.15
CA THR A 89 -5.07 -17.75 -17.54
C THR A 89 -3.72 -17.93 -18.20
N PHE A 90 -2.67 -18.06 -17.39
CA PHE A 90 -1.32 -18.30 -17.87
C PHE A 90 -0.49 -19.01 -16.81
N SER A 91 0.67 -19.54 -17.22
CA SER A 91 1.67 -20.07 -16.30
C SER A 91 2.90 -19.19 -16.34
N LEU A 92 3.50 -18.94 -15.18
CA LEU A 92 4.70 -18.14 -15.05
C LEU A 92 5.59 -18.73 -13.96
N GLN A 93 6.81 -19.13 -14.33
CA GLN A 93 7.82 -19.67 -13.41
C GLN A 93 7.32 -20.81 -12.49
N GLY A 94 6.47 -21.70 -13.01
CA GLY A 94 5.91 -22.82 -12.25
C GLY A 94 4.62 -22.51 -11.49
N HIS A 95 4.17 -21.26 -11.48
CA HIS A 95 2.89 -20.85 -10.91
C HIS A 95 1.79 -20.87 -11.98
N SER A 96 0.59 -21.30 -11.59
CA SER A 96 -0.64 -21.21 -12.39
C SER A 96 -1.46 -20.00 -11.95
N ILE A 97 -1.69 -19.05 -12.85
CA ILE A 97 -2.35 -17.78 -12.52
C ILE A 97 -3.68 -17.68 -13.26
N ASN A 98 -4.76 -17.45 -12.51
CA ASN A 98 -6.10 -17.19 -12.99
C ASN A 98 -6.53 -15.78 -12.57
N ILE A 99 -6.79 -14.89 -13.53
CA ILE A 99 -7.18 -13.50 -13.26
C ILE A 99 -8.55 -13.23 -13.85
N HIS A 100 -9.49 -12.78 -13.03
CA HIS A 100 -10.80 -12.33 -13.45
C HIS A 100 -10.85 -10.81 -13.29
N ILE A 101 -10.90 -10.09 -14.40
CA ILE A 101 -11.05 -8.62 -14.38
C ILE A 101 -12.50 -8.30 -14.71
N ILE A 102 -13.19 -7.63 -13.79
CA ILE A 102 -14.60 -7.26 -13.92
C ILE A 102 -14.73 -5.75 -13.74
N CYS A 103 -15.21 -5.09 -14.79
CA CYS A 103 -15.36 -3.64 -14.87
C CYS A 103 -16.83 -3.24 -15.03
N SER A 104 -17.13 -1.98 -14.71
CA SER A 104 -18.41 -1.38 -15.05
C SER A 104 -18.52 -1.14 -16.57
N LYS A 105 -19.62 -1.58 -17.19
CA LYS A 105 -19.89 -1.46 -18.63
C LYS A 105 -20.01 0.00 -19.12
N ARG A 106 -20.05 0.97 -18.22
CA ARG A 106 -20.21 2.40 -18.55
C ARG A 106 -18.99 3.03 -19.22
N ASN A 107 -17.83 2.35 -19.23
CA ASN A 107 -16.60 2.85 -19.83
C ASN A 107 -16.42 2.33 -21.27
N THR A 108 -16.10 3.23 -22.21
CA THR A 108 -15.96 2.91 -23.65
C THR A 108 -14.68 2.16 -24.00
N ASN A 109 -13.72 2.02 -23.08
CA ASN A 109 -12.39 1.46 -23.36
C ASN A 109 -12.02 0.26 -22.46
N ASN A 110 -13.01 -0.48 -21.96
CA ASN A 110 -12.79 -1.57 -21.01
C ASN A 110 -11.85 -2.68 -21.52
N GLU A 111 -11.88 -3.00 -22.81
CA GLU A 111 -11.00 -4.05 -23.37
C GLU A 111 -9.52 -3.65 -23.29
N GLN A 112 -9.17 -2.44 -23.73
CA GLN A 112 -7.81 -1.93 -23.67
C GLN A 112 -7.35 -1.79 -22.21
N PHE A 113 -8.23 -1.27 -21.35
CA PHE A 113 -7.96 -1.18 -19.92
C PHE A 113 -7.61 -2.56 -19.31
N MET A 114 -8.40 -3.60 -19.60
CA MET A 114 -8.11 -4.96 -19.12
C MET A 114 -6.78 -5.50 -19.66
N LYS A 115 -6.41 -5.20 -20.91
CA LYS A 115 -5.10 -5.57 -21.48
C LYS A 115 -3.95 -4.85 -20.78
N ASP A 116 -4.12 -3.57 -20.44
CA ASP A 116 -3.10 -2.79 -19.73
C ASP A 116 -2.94 -3.26 -18.28
N VAL A 117 -4.05 -3.58 -17.60
CA VAL A 117 -4.05 -4.21 -16.28
C VAL A 117 -3.28 -5.54 -16.31
N MET A 118 -3.60 -6.41 -17.27
CA MET A 118 -2.92 -7.70 -17.43
C MET A 118 -1.42 -7.56 -17.67
N LYS A 119 -1.01 -6.60 -18.51
CA LYS A 119 0.41 -6.33 -18.77
C LYS A 119 1.14 -5.93 -17.48
N ARG A 120 0.56 -5.03 -16.68
CA ARG A 120 1.15 -4.56 -15.42
C ARG A 120 1.25 -5.71 -14.41
N ILE A 121 0.19 -6.49 -14.26
CA ILE A 121 0.19 -7.68 -13.39
C ILE A 121 1.27 -8.67 -13.81
N TYR A 122 1.36 -8.99 -15.10
CA TYR A 122 2.36 -9.94 -15.59
C TYR A 122 3.79 -9.46 -15.29
N ILE A 123 4.10 -8.19 -15.54
CA ILE A 123 5.44 -7.63 -15.29
C ILE A 123 5.76 -7.63 -13.79
N TRP A 124 4.80 -7.26 -12.95
CA TRP A 124 4.97 -7.34 -11.50
C TRP A 124 5.21 -8.77 -11.03
N LEU A 125 4.36 -9.73 -11.39
CA LEU A 125 4.53 -11.12 -10.98
C LEU A 125 5.85 -11.70 -11.49
N TYR A 126 6.28 -11.34 -12.71
CA TYR A 126 7.59 -11.74 -13.22
C TYR A 126 8.74 -11.28 -12.30
N LEU A 127 8.66 -10.05 -11.78
CA LEU A 127 9.63 -9.51 -10.83
C LEU A 127 9.48 -10.18 -9.46
N ALA A 128 8.27 -10.26 -8.92
CA ALA A 128 8.01 -10.77 -7.58
C ALA A 128 8.47 -12.23 -7.43
N PHE A 129 8.27 -13.05 -8.47
CA PHE A 129 8.70 -14.45 -8.48
C PHE A 129 10.22 -14.65 -8.47
N GLN A 130 11.02 -13.62 -8.75
CA GLN A 130 12.49 -13.68 -8.58
C GLN A 130 12.90 -13.72 -7.11
N TYR A 131 12.01 -13.26 -6.22
CA TYR A 131 12.27 -13.13 -4.79
C TYR A 131 11.42 -14.09 -3.95
N SER A 132 10.25 -14.51 -4.43
CA SER A 132 9.34 -15.37 -3.68
C SER A 132 9.84 -16.81 -3.53
N THR A 133 9.32 -17.51 -2.53
CA THR A 133 9.58 -18.95 -2.38
C THR A 133 8.65 -19.77 -3.30
N PRO A 134 9.12 -20.88 -3.91
CA PRO A 134 8.28 -21.69 -4.81
C PRO A 134 7.08 -22.39 -4.15
N GLN A 135 7.04 -22.43 -2.82
CA GLN A 135 6.00 -23.12 -2.05
C GLN A 135 4.73 -22.27 -1.91
N CYS A 136 4.84 -20.95 -1.85
CA CYS A 136 3.69 -20.05 -1.76
C CYS A 136 3.02 -19.88 -3.12
N SER A 137 1.69 -19.83 -3.16
CA SER A 137 0.90 -19.40 -4.32
C SER A 137 1.20 -20.16 -5.62
N GLN A 138 1.35 -21.48 -5.56
CA GLN A 138 1.48 -22.32 -6.76
C GLN A 138 0.28 -22.16 -7.70
N ILE A 139 -0.90 -21.93 -7.14
CA ILE A 139 -2.11 -21.55 -7.86
C ILE A 139 -2.60 -20.21 -7.31
N MET A 140 -2.73 -19.20 -8.17
CA MET A 140 -3.23 -17.87 -7.81
C MET A 140 -4.59 -17.64 -8.47
N ASN A 141 -5.63 -17.38 -7.66
CA ASN A 141 -6.94 -16.96 -8.14
C ASN A 141 -7.18 -15.51 -7.75
N ILE A 142 -7.12 -14.62 -8.73
CA ILE A 142 -7.20 -13.18 -8.54
C ILE A 142 -8.53 -12.68 -9.11
N TYR A 143 -9.30 -11.98 -8.30
CA TYR A 143 -10.57 -11.37 -8.67
C TYR A 143 -10.46 -9.86 -8.51
N LEU A 144 -10.44 -9.13 -9.62
CA LEU A 144 -10.38 -7.68 -9.67
C LEU A 144 -11.76 -7.13 -10.03
N TYR A 145 -12.52 -6.72 -9.02
CA TYR A 145 -13.76 -5.97 -9.17
C TYR A 145 -13.42 -4.49 -9.22
N MET A 146 -13.22 -3.97 -10.43
CA MET A 146 -12.84 -2.57 -10.68
C MET A 146 -14.04 -1.65 -10.47
N THR A 147 -14.48 -1.52 -9.22
CA THR A 147 -15.58 -0.65 -8.82
C THR A 147 -15.07 0.78 -8.66
N ASN A 148 -15.99 1.75 -8.75
CA ASN A 148 -15.69 3.16 -8.54
C ASN A 148 -15.81 3.59 -7.07
N LEU A 149 -15.92 2.65 -6.13
CA LEU A 149 -15.97 2.93 -4.69
C LEU A 149 -14.70 3.63 -4.24
N LYS A 150 -14.84 4.55 -3.27
CA LYS A 150 -13.76 5.43 -2.80
C LYS A 150 -13.48 5.24 -1.33
N LYS A 151 -12.21 5.35 -0.95
CA LYS A 151 -11.77 5.44 0.44
C LYS A 151 -12.08 6.83 0.97
N ILE A 152 -13.00 6.93 1.91
CA ILE A 152 -13.39 8.19 2.53
C ILE A 152 -13.48 8.06 4.05
N LEU A 153 -13.11 9.13 4.74
CA LEU A 153 -13.34 9.29 6.17
C LEU A 153 -14.82 9.06 6.50
N PRO A 154 -15.12 8.37 7.60
CA PRO A 154 -16.49 8.23 8.06
C PRO A 154 -17.01 9.55 8.65
N ALA A 155 -18.28 9.55 9.07
CA ALA A 155 -18.83 10.68 9.81
C ALA A 155 -18.03 10.94 11.11
N ILE A 156 -17.94 12.21 11.51
CA ILE A 156 -17.21 12.64 12.71
C ILE A 156 -17.62 11.80 13.93
N GLY A 157 -16.63 11.34 14.69
CA GLY A 157 -16.83 10.53 15.89
C GLY A 157 -17.03 9.03 15.65
N LYS A 158 -17.18 8.60 14.39
CA LYS A 158 -17.16 7.17 14.01
C LYS A 158 -15.72 6.69 13.79
N PRO A 159 -15.41 5.44 14.16
CA PRO A 159 -14.11 4.86 13.87
C PRO A 159 -13.95 4.61 12.37
N ILE A 160 -12.72 4.73 11.88
CA ILE A 160 -12.32 4.25 10.56
C ILE A 160 -12.36 2.72 10.57
N LYS A 161 -13.12 2.13 9.62
CA LYS A 161 -13.29 0.68 9.43
C LYS A 161 -12.71 0.23 8.09
N GLU A 162 -12.81 -1.06 7.79
CA GLU A 162 -12.34 -1.68 6.56
C GLU A 162 -13.00 -1.04 5.32
N ILE A 163 -14.29 -0.72 5.36
CA ILE A 163 -14.96 -0.01 4.26
C ILE A 163 -14.35 1.39 4.02
N ASN A 164 -13.73 2.02 5.01
CA ASN A 164 -13.13 3.34 4.84
C ASN A 164 -11.72 3.26 4.24
N ALA A 165 -10.95 2.21 4.55
CA ALA A 165 -9.51 2.17 4.28
C ALA A 165 -9.04 1.01 3.37
N ASN A 166 -9.74 -0.13 3.35
CA ASN A 166 -9.26 -1.33 2.66
C ASN A 166 -9.76 -1.37 1.20
N THR A 167 -8.92 -1.87 0.29
CA THR A 167 -9.27 -2.02 -1.14
C THR A 167 -9.29 -3.48 -1.59
N ALA A 168 -8.67 -4.36 -0.81
CA ALA A 168 -8.60 -5.78 -1.10
C ALA A 168 -8.50 -6.60 0.19
N PHE A 169 -8.56 -7.92 0.03
CA PHE A 169 -8.15 -8.91 1.01
C PHE A 169 -7.63 -10.16 0.30
N THR A 170 -6.81 -10.95 1.00
CA THR A 170 -6.09 -12.05 0.38
C THR A 170 -5.69 -13.14 1.39
N THR A 171 -5.41 -14.35 0.90
CA THR A 171 -4.84 -15.45 1.71
C THR A 171 -3.31 -15.41 1.77
N SER A 172 -2.70 -15.40 2.95
CA SER A 172 -1.24 -15.41 3.07
C SER A 172 -0.61 -16.77 2.79
N CYS A 173 0.41 -16.81 1.90
CA CYS A 173 1.25 -17.97 1.55
C CYS A 173 0.57 -19.37 1.66
N GLN A 174 -0.52 -19.59 0.92
CA GLN A 174 -1.12 -20.91 0.75
C GLN A 174 -0.71 -21.53 -0.58
N GLN A 175 -0.81 -22.87 -0.72
CA GLN A 175 -0.52 -23.53 -2.00
C GLN A 175 -1.43 -23.02 -3.13
N SER A 176 -2.72 -22.84 -2.82
CA SER A 176 -3.67 -22.12 -3.67
C SER A 176 -4.14 -20.88 -2.93
N THR A 177 -3.94 -19.71 -3.52
CA THR A 177 -4.36 -18.43 -2.94
C THR A 177 -5.58 -17.86 -3.66
N GLU A 178 -6.36 -17.08 -2.90
CA GLU A 178 -7.45 -16.25 -3.40
C GLU A 178 -7.19 -14.80 -3.02
N MET A 179 -7.30 -13.90 -3.99
CA MET A 179 -7.19 -12.45 -3.81
C MET A 179 -8.44 -11.78 -4.35
N HIS A 180 -9.05 -10.91 -3.55
CA HIS A 180 -10.20 -10.11 -3.94
C HIS A 180 -9.89 -8.63 -3.81
N LEU A 181 -9.74 -7.94 -4.94
CA LEU A 181 -9.55 -6.50 -5.01
C LEU A 181 -10.82 -5.85 -5.53
N PHE A 182 -11.35 -4.89 -4.81
CA PHE A 182 -12.72 -4.40 -5.04
C PHE A 182 -12.82 -2.89 -5.30
N ARG A 183 -11.71 -2.15 -5.42
CA ARG A 183 -11.71 -0.74 -5.86
C ARG A 183 -10.68 -0.53 -6.96
N GLU A 184 -11.09 0.18 -8.00
CA GLU A 184 -10.15 0.66 -9.03
C GLU A 184 -9.15 1.68 -8.46
N GLU A 185 -9.54 2.42 -7.42
CA GLU A 185 -8.66 3.34 -6.70
C GLU A 185 -7.45 2.61 -6.11
N GLU A 186 -6.25 3.06 -6.49
CA GLU A 186 -4.94 2.52 -6.06
C GLU A 186 -4.73 1.05 -6.39
N TRP A 187 -5.48 0.49 -7.35
CA TRP A 187 -5.56 -0.95 -7.57
C TRP A 187 -4.19 -1.63 -7.76
N PHE A 188 -3.25 -0.98 -8.47
CA PHE A 188 -1.97 -1.62 -8.78
C PHE A 188 -1.05 -1.65 -7.56
N LYS A 189 -1.00 -0.57 -6.78
CA LYS A 189 -0.30 -0.52 -5.48
C LYS A 189 -0.88 -1.57 -4.54
N VAL A 190 -2.20 -1.66 -4.46
CA VAL A 190 -2.87 -2.67 -3.63
C VAL A 190 -2.60 -4.08 -4.14
N PHE A 191 -2.58 -4.32 -5.44
CA PHE A 191 -2.20 -5.61 -6.01
C PHE A 191 -0.78 -6.02 -5.59
N ILE A 192 0.17 -5.08 -5.62
CA ILE A 192 1.53 -5.30 -5.11
C ILE A 192 1.47 -5.67 -3.61
N HIS A 193 0.76 -4.88 -2.80
CA HIS A 193 0.59 -5.15 -1.36
C HIS A 193 0.05 -6.57 -1.08
N GLU A 194 -1.07 -6.94 -1.69
CA GLU A 194 -1.70 -8.24 -1.45
C GLU A 194 -0.83 -9.40 -1.96
N THR A 195 -0.10 -9.19 -3.06
CA THR A 195 0.82 -10.22 -3.55
C THR A 195 2.06 -10.37 -2.66
N PHE A 196 2.48 -9.37 -1.89
CA PHE A 196 3.51 -9.55 -0.85
C PHE A 196 3.07 -10.61 0.17
N HIS A 197 1.82 -10.53 0.66
CA HIS A 197 1.25 -11.53 1.55
C HIS A 197 1.11 -12.91 0.87
N ASN A 198 0.55 -12.95 -0.34
CA ASN A 198 0.35 -14.21 -1.08
C ASN A 198 1.65 -14.97 -1.34
N LEU A 199 2.71 -14.24 -1.66
CA LEU A 199 4.01 -14.80 -2.03
C LEU A 199 4.93 -15.02 -0.83
N GLY A 200 4.47 -14.67 0.38
CA GLY A 200 5.25 -14.78 1.60
C GLY A 200 6.51 -13.93 1.55
N LEU A 201 6.44 -12.74 0.95
CA LEU A 201 7.57 -11.78 0.91
C LEU A 201 7.69 -10.98 2.20
N ASP A 202 6.68 -11.06 3.07
CA ASP A 202 6.61 -10.36 4.34
C ASP A 202 6.79 -11.32 5.54
N PHE A 203 6.47 -10.83 6.73
CA PHE A 203 6.58 -11.58 7.98
C PHE A 203 5.21 -11.82 8.66
N SER A 204 4.10 -11.75 7.92
CA SER A 204 2.74 -11.88 8.49
C SER A 204 2.50 -13.23 9.20
N GLU A 205 3.15 -14.31 8.76
CA GLU A 205 2.97 -15.68 9.26
C GLU A 205 3.57 -15.95 10.66
N PHE A 206 4.35 -15.03 11.23
CA PHE A 206 5.07 -15.24 12.49
C PHE A 206 4.34 -14.69 13.72
N ASP A 207 4.82 -15.04 14.92
CA ASP A 207 4.31 -14.48 16.18
C ASP A 207 4.76 -13.02 16.36
N HIS A 208 3.78 -12.13 16.52
CA HIS A 208 3.98 -10.69 16.69
C HIS A 208 3.80 -10.22 18.14
N THR A 209 3.64 -11.13 19.11
CA THR A 209 3.37 -10.74 20.51
C THR A 209 4.40 -9.75 21.05
N LYS A 210 5.70 -10.01 20.80
CA LYS A 210 6.79 -9.14 21.27
C LYS A 210 6.87 -7.82 20.51
N THR A 211 6.80 -7.86 19.19
CA THR A 211 6.84 -6.63 18.37
C THR A 211 5.64 -5.74 18.68
N ASN A 212 4.44 -6.31 18.85
CA ASN A 212 3.25 -5.57 19.24
C ASN A 212 3.43 -4.89 20.61
N ALA A 213 4.01 -5.59 21.59
CA ALA A 213 4.32 -5.00 22.90
C ALA A 213 5.32 -3.83 22.77
N GLU A 214 6.34 -3.95 21.93
CA GLU A 214 7.31 -2.88 21.67
C GLU A 214 6.64 -1.66 21.01
N ILE A 215 5.80 -1.85 20.01
CA ILE A 215 5.08 -0.76 19.36
C ILE A 215 4.12 -0.07 20.33
N LEU A 216 3.37 -0.84 21.13
CA LEU A 216 2.44 -0.28 22.11
C LEU A 216 3.15 0.41 23.28
N SER A 217 4.43 0.09 23.51
CA SER A 217 5.29 0.86 24.43
C SER A 217 5.59 2.27 23.90
N ILE A 218 5.71 2.42 22.57
CA ILE A 218 5.93 3.72 21.91
C ILE A 218 4.60 4.46 21.75
N PHE A 219 3.57 3.77 21.27
CA PHE A 219 2.23 4.29 21.03
C PHE A 219 1.22 3.54 21.92
N PRO A 220 1.03 3.95 23.18
CA PRO A 220 0.11 3.32 24.12
C PRO A 220 -1.37 3.62 23.81
N VAL A 221 -1.82 3.15 22.65
CA VAL A 221 -3.21 3.16 22.15
C VAL A 221 -3.82 1.75 22.19
N LYS A 222 -5.14 1.65 22.08
CA LYS A 222 -5.82 0.35 21.92
C LYS A 222 -5.83 -0.01 20.43
N SER A 223 -4.97 -0.94 20.01
CA SER A 223 -4.73 -1.28 18.59
C SER A 223 -4.43 -2.77 18.41
N ASP A 224 -4.94 -3.37 17.33
CA ASP A 224 -4.40 -4.63 16.79
C ASP A 224 -3.22 -4.29 15.86
N VAL A 225 -2.04 -4.19 16.47
CA VAL A 225 -0.82 -3.80 15.75
C VAL A 225 -0.46 -4.87 14.74
N ARG A 226 -0.38 -4.48 13.47
CA ARG A 226 0.10 -5.31 12.38
C ARG A 226 1.23 -4.62 11.65
N LEU A 227 2.47 -4.80 12.12
CA LEU A 227 3.63 -4.14 11.52
C LEU A 227 3.93 -4.63 10.10
N PHE A 228 3.56 -5.86 9.77
CA PHE A 228 3.72 -6.39 8.42
C PHE A 228 2.85 -5.63 7.40
N GLU A 229 1.71 -5.05 7.81
CA GLU A 229 0.89 -4.17 6.97
C GLU A 229 1.67 -2.92 6.59
N THR A 230 2.36 -2.31 7.55
CA THR A 230 3.24 -1.17 7.28
C THR A 230 4.38 -1.56 6.34
N TYR A 231 5.02 -2.71 6.57
CA TYR A 231 6.10 -3.21 5.72
C TYR A 231 5.63 -3.44 4.26
N CYS A 232 4.47 -4.07 4.08
CA CYS A 232 3.89 -4.32 2.76
C CYS A 232 3.49 -3.01 2.08
N GLU A 233 2.89 -2.08 2.82
CA GLU A 233 2.49 -0.78 2.28
C GLU A 233 3.71 0.06 1.84
N MET A 234 4.78 0.07 2.63
CA MET A 234 6.03 0.74 2.27
C MET A 234 6.63 0.20 0.97
N TRP A 235 6.68 -1.13 0.82
CA TRP A 235 7.16 -1.75 -0.42
C TRP A 235 6.22 -1.51 -1.60
N ALA A 236 4.91 -1.59 -1.38
CA ALA A 236 3.92 -1.35 -2.41
C ALA A 236 4.00 0.07 -2.97
N GLU A 237 4.10 1.10 -2.12
CA GLU A 237 4.28 2.49 -2.56
C GLU A 237 5.63 2.73 -3.24
N THR A 238 6.71 2.10 -2.75
CA THR A 238 8.05 2.20 -3.37
C THR A 238 8.04 1.59 -4.77
N LEU A 239 7.50 0.38 -4.91
CA LEU A 239 7.42 -0.32 -6.20
C LEU A 239 6.45 0.38 -7.15
N GLN A 240 5.33 0.91 -6.64
CA GLN A 240 4.42 1.76 -7.43
C GLN A 240 5.17 2.95 -8.04
N CYS A 241 5.96 3.68 -7.23
CA CYS A 241 6.81 4.78 -7.73
C CYS A 241 7.80 4.29 -8.80
N MET A 242 8.45 3.15 -8.57
CA MET A 242 9.37 2.55 -9.54
C MET A 242 8.66 2.18 -10.85
N PHE A 243 7.46 1.59 -10.80
CA PHE A 243 6.69 1.28 -12.00
C PHE A 243 6.28 2.54 -12.76
N ILE A 244 5.89 3.61 -12.08
CA ILE A 244 5.60 4.91 -12.73
C ILE A 244 6.85 5.44 -13.42
N SER A 245 7.99 5.44 -12.72
CA SER A 245 9.28 5.80 -13.30
C SER A 245 9.60 4.95 -14.55
N PHE A 246 9.46 3.64 -14.44
CA PHE A 246 9.67 2.69 -15.53
C PHE A 246 8.75 2.98 -16.73
N TYR A 247 7.45 3.22 -16.55
CA TYR A 247 6.58 3.48 -17.69
C TYR A 247 6.76 4.87 -18.29
N LYS A 248 7.18 5.87 -17.50
CA LYS A 248 7.40 7.24 -17.94
C LYS A 248 8.74 7.42 -18.66
N GLU A 249 9.80 6.78 -18.19
CA GLU A 249 11.16 6.94 -18.72
C GLU A 249 11.38 6.04 -19.95
N GLY A 250 11.55 6.67 -21.11
CA GLY A 250 11.76 5.98 -22.38
C GLY A 250 13.16 5.38 -22.53
N SER A 251 14.19 6.03 -21.95
CA SER A 251 15.59 5.65 -22.14
C SER A 251 16.03 4.41 -21.35
N ARG A 252 15.25 4.00 -20.34
CA ARG A 252 15.56 2.88 -19.41
C ARG A 252 16.91 3.01 -18.70
N GLU A 253 17.53 4.18 -18.72
CA GLU A 253 18.81 4.42 -18.02
C GLU A 253 18.60 4.33 -16.50
N PRO A 254 19.39 3.50 -15.79
CA PRO A 254 19.20 3.28 -14.35
C PRO A 254 19.17 4.55 -13.50
N ASP A 255 20.09 5.49 -13.78
CA ASP A 255 20.19 6.72 -12.99
C ASP A 255 18.96 7.62 -13.16
N LYS A 256 18.42 7.73 -14.39
CA LYS A 256 17.18 8.48 -14.66
C LYS A 256 15.97 7.83 -14.00
N LEU A 257 15.92 6.49 -14.03
CA LEU A 257 14.86 5.72 -13.38
C LEU A 257 14.87 5.93 -11.85
N ILE A 258 16.05 5.93 -11.23
CA ILE A 258 16.23 6.22 -9.81
C ILE A 258 15.85 7.66 -9.49
N GLN A 259 16.33 8.64 -10.25
CA GLN A 259 15.99 10.06 -10.05
C GLN A 259 14.49 10.34 -10.14
N GLU A 260 13.79 9.71 -11.10
CA GLU A 260 12.33 9.84 -11.19
C GLU A 260 11.62 9.13 -10.03
N THR A 261 12.16 7.99 -9.56
CA THR A 261 11.65 7.30 -8.36
C THR A 261 11.79 8.18 -7.12
N GLU A 262 12.93 8.84 -6.93
CA GLU A 262 13.15 9.81 -5.85
C GLU A 262 12.12 10.94 -5.88
N LYS A 263 11.86 11.53 -7.07
CA LYS A 263 10.83 12.57 -7.21
C LYS A 263 9.44 12.08 -6.83
N LEU A 264 9.08 10.85 -7.20
CA LEU A 264 7.77 10.27 -6.87
C LEU A 264 7.67 9.94 -5.38
N LEU A 265 8.71 9.37 -4.78
CA LEU A 265 8.80 9.14 -3.34
C LEU A 265 8.75 10.44 -2.54
N GLN A 266 9.30 11.55 -3.04
CA GLN A 266 9.14 12.86 -2.41
C GLN A 266 7.66 13.26 -2.29
N LYS A 267 6.87 12.97 -3.31
CA LYS A 267 5.42 13.23 -3.27
C LYS A 267 4.71 12.33 -2.28
N GLU A 268 5.10 11.06 -2.19
CA GLU A 268 4.55 10.13 -1.19
C GLU A 268 4.93 10.52 0.23
N ARG A 269 6.14 11.03 0.47
CA ARG A 269 6.54 11.60 1.78
C ARG A 269 5.59 12.69 2.24
N ILE A 270 5.36 13.69 1.40
CA ILE A 270 4.49 14.82 1.70
C ILE A 270 3.04 14.34 1.90
N PHE A 271 2.55 13.49 1.00
CA PHE A 271 1.18 12.98 1.07
C PHE A 271 0.94 12.10 2.29
N SER A 272 1.88 11.22 2.64
CA SER A 272 1.77 10.36 3.80
C SER A 272 1.77 11.16 5.11
N MET A 273 2.56 12.23 5.19
CA MET A 273 2.51 13.16 6.33
C MET A 273 1.16 13.87 6.41
N PHE A 274 0.66 14.37 5.28
CA PHE A 274 -0.66 15.00 5.21
C PHE A 274 -1.79 14.06 5.63
N GLN A 275 -1.75 12.79 5.20
CA GLN A 275 -2.74 11.78 5.60
C GLN A 275 -2.68 11.48 7.09
N CYS A 276 -1.48 11.35 7.67
CA CYS A 276 -1.30 11.16 9.10
C CYS A 276 -1.89 12.34 9.89
N ALA A 277 -1.48 13.57 9.56
CA ALA A 277 -1.99 14.78 10.20
C ALA A 277 -3.51 14.89 10.09
N LYS A 278 -4.09 14.60 8.91
CA LYS A 278 -5.53 14.63 8.69
C LYS A 278 -6.30 13.62 9.53
N ILE A 279 -5.79 12.40 9.68
CA ILE A 279 -6.44 11.37 10.50
C ILE A 279 -6.38 11.73 11.98
N LEU A 280 -5.24 12.26 12.43
CA LEU A 280 -5.07 12.76 13.79
C LEU A 280 -6.00 13.94 14.08
N HIS A 281 -6.09 14.89 13.15
CA HIS A 281 -7.04 16.00 13.18
C HIS A 281 -8.49 15.52 13.23
N PHE A 282 -8.86 14.51 12.42
CA PHE A 282 -10.20 13.92 12.42
C PHE A 282 -10.59 13.34 13.79
N TYR A 283 -9.63 12.74 14.50
CA TYR A 283 -9.84 12.27 15.87
C TYR A 283 -9.68 13.38 16.93
N GLY A 284 -9.22 14.57 16.56
CA GLY A 284 -8.91 15.67 17.48
C GLY A 284 -7.77 15.33 18.43
N ILE A 285 -6.71 14.69 17.91
CA ILE A 285 -5.54 14.21 18.65
C ILE A 285 -4.29 14.82 18.02
N ASP A 286 -3.48 15.55 18.79
CA ASP A 286 -2.16 15.96 18.28
C ASP A 286 -1.19 14.78 18.33
N TYR A 287 -0.23 14.71 17.39
CA TYR A 287 0.70 13.59 17.27
C TYR A 287 1.42 13.24 18.59
N ILE A 288 1.81 14.26 19.35
CA ILE A 288 2.51 14.08 20.63
C ILE A 288 1.69 13.29 21.66
N ASN A 289 0.36 13.42 21.60
CA ASN A 289 -0.56 12.69 22.46
C ASN A 289 -0.55 11.19 22.19
N LEU A 290 -0.03 10.73 21.04
CA LEU A 290 0.06 9.30 20.74
C LEU A 290 1.15 8.59 21.54
N HIS A 291 2.24 9.30 21.89
CA HIS A 291 3.44 8.68 22.46
C HIS A 291 3.88 9.26 23.81
N GLU A 292 3.31 10.39 24.25
CA GLU A 292 3.62 10.91 25.59
C GLU A 292 2.93 10.12 26.71
N HIS A 293 3.65 9.96 27.82
CA HIS A 293 3.19 9.24 29.01
C HIS A 293 2.58 10.16 30.09
N THR A 294 2.15 11.37 29.72
CA THR A 294 1.42 12.25 30.63
C THR A 294 0.00 11.72 30.89
N LYS A 295 -0.62 12.13 32.00
CA LYS A 295 -2.01 11.77 32.31
C LYS A 295 -2.99 12.29 31.27
N GLU A 296 -2.71 13.47 30.71
CA GLU A 296 -3.52 14.11 29.68
C GLU A 296 -3.49 13.31 28.37
N SER A 297 -2.29 13.01 27.86
CA SER A 297 -2.12 12.23 26.64
C SER A 297 -2.74 10.84 26.78
N HIS A 298 -2.62 10.20 27.95
CA HIS A 298 -3.31 8.94 28.25
C HIS A 298 -4.83 9.07 28.16
N HIS A 299 -5.41 10.11 28.78
CA HIS A 299 -6.86 10.36 28.72
C HIS A 299 -7.34 10.63 27.29
N ILE A 300 -6.58 11.41 26.50
CA ILE A 300 -6.87 11.68 25.08
C ILE A 300 -6.92 10.38 24.27
N ARG A 301 -5.91 9.51 24.41
CA ARG A 301 -5.88 8.22 23.70
C ARG A 301 -7.07 7.34 24.05
N LEU A 302 -7.44 7.24 25.32
CA LEU A 302 -8.57 6.41 25.76
C LEU A 302 -9.92 6.91 25.24
N THR A 303 -10.08 8.21 25.08
CA THR A 303 -11.38 8.83 24.74
C THR A 303 -11.56 9.10 23.26
N LYS A 304 -10.48 9.47 22.56
CA LYS A 304 -10.52 9.95 21.18
C LYS A 304 -9.99 8.94 20.16
N TYR A 305 -8.94 8.19 20.50
CA TYR A 305 -8.33 7.26 19.54
C TYR A 305 -9.20 6.03 19.38
N LYS A 306 -9.66 5.77 18.15
CA LYS A 306 -10.51 4.62 17.82
C LYS A 306 -10.07 4.06 16.49
N GLU A 307 -9.85 2.77 16.42
CA GLU A 307 -9.62 2.09 15.15
C GLU A 307 -10.35 0.74 15.14
N GLU A 308 -10.98 0.42 14.02
CA GLU A 308 -11.54 -0.91 13.74
C GLU A 308 -10.85 -1.56 12.52
N THR A 309 -9.89 -0.86 11.92
CA THR A 309 -8.90 -1.36 10.94
C THR A 309 -7.51 -0.84 11.36
N HIS A 310 -6.43 -1.27 10.71
CA HIS A 310 -5.04 -1.02 11.14
C HIS A 310 -4.55 0.43 10.91
N VAL A 311 -5.25 1.43 11.45
CA VAL A 311 -4.96 2.86 11.26
C VAL A 311 -3.56 3.20 11.78
N LEU A 312 -3.18 2.67 12.94
CA LEU A 312 -1.83 2.82 13.50
C LEU A 312 -0.76 2.37 12.49
N SER A 313 -0.94 1.20 11.87
CA SER A 313 0.00 0.66 10.88
C SER A 313 -0.01 1.43 9.57
N TYR A 314 -1.17 1.65 8.97
CA TYR A 314 -1.30 2.18 7.59
C TYR A 314 -1.01 3.68 7.47
N TYR A 315 -1.30 4.47 8.51
CA TYR A 315 -1.23 5.93 8.42
C TYR A 315 -0.21 6.54 9.36
N ILE A 316 -0.11 6.05 10.60
CA ILE A 316 0.79 6.64 11.60
C ILE A 316 2.21 6.09 11.42
N ILE A 317 2.43 4.81 11.66
CA ILE A 317 3.76 4.16 11.55
C ILE A 317 4.29 4.27 10.12
N LYS A 318 3.43 4.03 9.12
CA LYS A 318 3.78 4.21 7.71
C LYS A 318 4.28 5.61 7.41
N SER A 319 3.65 6.67 7.93
CA SER A 319 4.13 8.04 7.68
C SER A 319 5.53 8.30 8.21
N ILE A 320 5.90 7.69 9.34
CA ILE A 320 7.24 7.80 9.92
C ILE A 320 8.24 7.12 9.00
N PHE A 321 7.98 5.88 8.57
CA PHE A 321 8.88 5.18 7.65
C PHE A 321 8.93 5.83 6.27
N MET A 322 7.82 6.34 5.74
CA MET A 322 7.82 7.06 4.46
C MET A 322 8.63 8.34 4.56
N PHE A 323 8.48 9.12 5.63
CA PHE A 323 9.28 10.33 5.86
C PHE A 323 10.79 10.03 5.84
N TYR A 324 11.20 8.89 6.39
CA TYR A 324 12.57 8.36 6.40
C TYR A 324 12.76 7.17 5.43
N VAL A 325 12.14 7.21 4.25
CA VAL A 325 12.08 6.05 3.33
C VAL A 325 13.45 5.50 2.92
N ASN A 326 14.49 6.35 2.81
CA ASN A 326 15.84 5.85 2.55
C ASN A 326 16.33 4.93 3.68
N ASP A 327 16.15 5.31 4.95
CA ASP A 327 16.54 4.49 6.10
C ASP A 327 15.76 3.16 6.12
N PHE A 328 14.47 3.18 5.74
CA PHE A 328 13.67 1.96 5.58
C PHE A 328 14.23 1.02 4.49
N ILE A 329 14.58 1.56 3.32
CA ILE A 329 15.15 0.78 2.21
C ILE A 329 16.54 0.25 2.60
N GLU A 330 17.40 1.06 3.23
CA GLU A 330 18.70 0.62 3.72
C GLU A 330 18.59 -0.50 4.77
N TRP A 331 17.66 -0.33 5.70
CA TRP A 331 17.38 -1.34 6.72
C TRP A 331 16.93 -2.65 6.06
N SER A 332 16.05 -2.57 5.07
CA SER A 332 15.58 -3.75 4.33
C SER A 332 16.71 -4.40 3.53
N ALA A 333 17.52 -3.60 2.83
CA ALA A 333 18.66 -4.05 2.06
C ALA A 333 19.69 -4.79 2.93
N THR A 334 19.85 -4.34 4.18
CA THR A 334 20.79 -4.93 5.15
C THR A 334 20.23 -6.23 5.73
N ASN A 335 19.00 -6.21 6.22
CA ASN A 335 18.42 -7.35 6.93
C ASN A 335 17.93 -8.47 6.01
N ASN A 336 17.53 -8.12 4.78
CA ASN A 336 17.02 -9.06 3.77
C ASN A 336 18.06 -9.42 2.70
N ASN A 337 19.34 -9.09 2.90
CA ASN A 337 20.42 -9.38 1.93
C ASN A 337 20.15 -8.83 0.52
N ASN A 338 19.69 -7.58 0.41
CA ASN A 338 19.24 -6.94 -0.83
C ASN A 338 18.08 -7.68 -1.55
N SER A 339 17.26 -8.45 -0.82
CA SER A 339 16.08 -9.15 -1.35
C SER A 339 14.78 -8.45 -0.94
N LEU A 340 13.74 -8.57 -1.76
CA LEU A 340 12.36 -8.24 -1.36
C LEU A 340 11.80 -9.25 -0.34
N ASN A 341 12.28 -10.49 -0.38
CA ASN A 341 11.84 -11.52 0.54
C ASN A 341 12.41 -11.25 1.93
N PHE A 342 11.52 -11.04 2.89
CA PHE A 342 11.89 -10.86 4.28
C PHE A 342 12.78 -12.00 4.75
N ASN A 343 13.84 -11.70 5.51
CA ASN A 343 14.72 -12.73 6.01
C ASN A 343 14.06 -13.50 7.17
N LYS A 344 13.72 -14.76 6.89
CA LYS A 344 13.00 -15.67 7.78
C LYS A 344 13.91 -16.71 8.44
N GLU A 345 15.23 -16.50 8.42
CA GLU A 345 16.17 -17.42 9.06
C GLU A 345 15.83 -17.56 10.55
N PRO A 346 15.48 -18.77 11.06
CA PRO A 346 14.92 -18.94 12.40
C PRO A 346 15.79 -18.33 13.52
N ASN A 347 17.11 -18.41 13.38
CA ASN A 347 18.07 -17.90 14.37
C ASN A 347 18.21 -16.37 14.36
N LYS A 348 17.74 -15.68 13.31
CA LYS A 348 17.85 -14.22 13.15
C LYS A 348 16.50 -13.51 13.18
N LEU A 349 15.41 -14.21 12.87
CA LEU A 349 14.07 -13.66 12.73
C LEU A 349 13.68 -12.73 13.88
N HIS A 350 13.86 -13.18 15.13
CA HIS A 350 13.52 -12.36 16.29
C HIS A 350 14.32 -11.06 16.33
N ASN A 351 15.63 -11.12 16.09
CA ASN A 351 16.49 -9.94 16.11
C ASN A 351 16.12 -8.97 14.99
N ILE A 352 15.85 -9.46 13.78
CA ILE A 352 15.43 -8.63 12.65
C ILE A 352 14.10 -7.92 12.96
N LEU A 353 13.12 -8.64 13.52
CA LEU A 353 11.84 -8.04 13.91
C LEU A 353 12.02 -6.96 14.99
N MET A 354 12.90 -7.18 15.96
CA MET A 354 13.24 -6.18 16.97
C MET A 354 14.01 -4.99 16.38
N ASP A 355 14.89 -5.22 15.41
CA ASP A 355 15.60 -4.17 14.69
C ASP A 355 14.63 -3.31 13.86
N TYR A 356 13.55 -3.88 13.33
CA TYR A 356 12.48 -3.12 12.69
C TYR A 356 11.76 -2.19 13.69
N CYS A 357 11.49 -2.68 14.90
CA CYS A 357 10.93 -1.86 15.98
C CYS A 357 11.92 -0.76 16.43
N ASN A 358 13.21 -1.07 16.48
CA ASN A 358 14.25 -0.10 16.81
C ASN A 358 14.41 0.97 15.73
N LEU A 359 14.22 0.62 14.45
CA LEU A 359 14.15 1.60 13.38
C LEU A 359 13.02 2.60 13.64
N LEU A 360 11.81 2.14 13.98
CA LEU A 360 10.72 3.05 14.35
C LEU A 360 11.09 3.93 15.55
N ARG A 361 11.65 3.33 16.61
CA ARG A 361 12.08 4.02 17.84
C ARG A 361 13.12 5.12 17.57
N LYS A 362 14.00 4.91 16.59
CA LYS A 362 14.99 5.92 16.15
C LYS A 362 14.33 7.17 15.54
N HIS A 363 13.14 7.03 14.96
CA HIS A 363 12.55 8.06 14.09
C HIS A 363 11.30 8.74 14.63
N TYR A 364 10.44 8.06 15.40
CA TYR A 364 9.10 8.54 15.75
C TYR A 364 9.07 9.91 16.48
N SER A 365 10.11 10.22 17.27
CA SER A 365 10.18 11.44 18.08
C SER A 365 11.16 12.48 17.54
N LYS A 366 11.69 12.28 16.33
CA LYS A 366 12.69 13.18 15.76
C LYS A 366 12.09 14.57 15.46
N PRO A 367 12.80 15.67 15.78
CA PRO A 367 12.28 17.03 15.56
C PRO A 367 11.87 17.31 14.13
N GLU A 368 12.60 16.81 13.14
CA GLU A 368 12.31 17.09 11.72
C GLU A 368 10.95 16.50 11.31
N TYR A 369 10.60 15.31 11.80
CA TYR A 369 9.28 14.72 11.57
C TYR A 369 8.20 15.46 12.37
N LYS A 370 8.46 15.73 13.65
CA LYS A 370 7.51 16.38 14.57
C LYS A 370 7.12 17.79 14.13
N ASN A 371 8.09 18.60 13.71
CA ASN A 371 7.83 19.98 13.29
C ASN A 371 6.93 20.02 12.06
N ILE A 372 7.15 19.11 11.09
CA ILE A 372 6.31 19.02 9.89
C ILE A 372 4.88 18.61 10.24
N ILE A 373 4.70 17.60 11.11
CA ILE A 373 3.35 17.15 11.45
C ILE A 373 2.59 18.20 12.27
N GLU A 374 3.27 18.95 13.13
CA GLU A 374 2.72 20.10 13.87
C GLU A 374 2.31 21.23 12.90
N SER A 375 3.15 21.57 11.92
CA SER A 375 2.82 22.56 10.88
C SER A 375 1.61 22.14 10.06
N LEU A 376 1.51 20.86 9.69
CA LEU A 376 0.36 20.32 8.95
C LEU A 376 -0.93 20.37 9.77
N ASP A 377 -0.87 20.01 11.05
CA ASP A 377 -2.04 20.05 11.94
C ASP A 377 -2.53 21.49 12.17
N LYS A 378 -1.61 22.45 12.36
CA LYS A 378 -1.95 23.87 12.42
C LYS A 378 -2.65 24.32 11.14
N TRP A 379 -2.08 23.98 9.98
CA TRP A 379 -2.69 24.32 8.68
C TRP A 379 -4.08 23.70 8.52
N LEU A 380 -4.26 22.44 8.91
CA LEU A 380 -5.56 21.76 8.89
C LEU A 380 -6.57 22.48 9.78
N SER A 381 -6.20 22.82 11.01
CA SER A 381 -7.07 23.55 11.95
C SER A 381 -7.57 24.90 11.40
N GLU A 382 -6.74 25.60 10.64
CA GLU A 382 -7.08 26.91 10.04
C GLU A 382 -7.88 26.80 8.73
N ASN A 383 -7.80 25.67 8.02
CA ASN A 383 -8.27 25.57 6.63
C ASN A 383 -9.23 24.39 6.34
N PHE A 384 -9.44 23.47 7.28
CA PHE A 384 -10.31 22.31 7.08
C PHE A 384 -11.73 22.72 6.67
N GLY A 385 -12.31 23.71 7.35
CA GLY A 385 -13.63 24.25 7.02
C GLY A 385 -13.69 24.92 5.63
N LYS A 386 -12.62 25.59 5.21
CA LYS A 386 -12.53 26.26 3.89
C LYS A 386 -12.50 25.26 2.74
N HIS A 387 -11.93 24.08 2.98
CA HIS A 387 -11.75 23.04 1.97
C HIS A 387 -12.59 21.78 2.21
N HIS A 388 -13.63 21.84 3.06
CA HIS A 388 -14.41 20.66 3.45
C HIS A 388 -15.03 19.89 2.28
N SER A 389 -15.33 20.57 1.17
CA SER A 389 -15.86 19.97 -0.06
C SER A 389 -14.78 19.37 -0.98
N ASN A 390 -13.50 19.63 -0.70
CA ASN A 390 -12.39 19.09 -1.48
C ASN A 390 -12.15 17.62 -1.13
N HIS A 391 -12.02 16.77 -2.15
CA HIS A 391 -11.74 15.34 -1.97
C HIS A 391 -10.48 15.06 -1.13
N MET A 392 -9.48 15.94 -1.14
CA MET A 392 -8.28 15.80 -0.30
C MET A 392 -8.59 15.75 1.20
N MET A 393 -9.65 16.43 1.65
CA MET A 393 -10.05 16.47 3.07
C MET A 393 -10.85 15.24 3.51
N SER A 394 -11.40 14.47 2.57
CA SER A 394 -12.20 13.29 2.89
C SER A 394 -11.52 11.98 2.49
N THR A 395 -10.63 11.97 1.51
CA THR A 395 -10.02 10.76 0.98
C THR A 395 -9.16 10.01 2.01
N LEU A 396 -9.21 8.68 2.01
CA LEU A 396 -8.33 7.80 2.79
C LEU A 396 -7.37 7.01 1.88
N ARG A 397 -7.09 7.55 0.70
CA ARG A 397 -6.01 7.11 -0.17
C ARG A 397 -4.66 7.10 0.57
N MET A 398 -3.86 6.08 0.29
CA MET A 398 -2.56 5.85 0.91
C MET A 398 -1.40 6.22 -0.01
N THR A 399 -1.62 6.26 -1.34
CA THR A 399 -0.67 6.67 -2.38
C THR A 399 -1.22 7.85 -3.20
N ILE A 400 -0.38 8.84 -3.47
CA ILE A 400 -0.75 9.98 -4.32
C ILE A 400 -0.42 9.77 -5.78
N ASN A 401 0.57 8.92 -6.06
CA ASN A 401 0.96 8.58 -7.41
C ASN A 401 0.16 7.36 -7.91
N GLU A 402 -0.42 7.47 -9.09
CA GLU A 402 -1.17 6.42 -9.79
C GLU A 402 -0.66 6.26 -11.22
N LEU A 403 -0.98 5.12 -11.81
CA LEU A 403 -0.32 4.55 -12.97
C LEU A 403 -1.19 4.47 -14.21
#